data_AF-A0A2T3Z2E3-F1
#
_entry.id   AF-A0A2T3Z2E3-F1
#
_cell.length_a   1.000
_cell.length_b   1.000
_cell.length_c   1.000
_cell.angle_alpha   90.00
_cell.angle_beta   90.00
_cell.angle_gamma   90.00
#
_symmetry.space_group_name_H-M   'P 1'
#
loop_
_entity.id
_entity.type
_entity.pdbx_description
1 polymer ?
#
loop_
_entity_poly.entity_id
_entity_poly.type
_entity_poly.pdbx_seq_one_letter_code
_entity_poly.pdbx_strand_id
1 'polypeptide(L)'
;MSWGPVASQLCLLSQLKERSVGDKVRFLGCVISYDTSTACLNLGHMYPPGTDETVLVDIELVLETIQPGLTQVGHWVNVVGYIVEGNKSGVQKPLGEKGSPRHIQALLVWPTGPLDVGRYEKSLEDPAARP
;
A
#
# COMPACT_ATOMS: atom_id res chain seq x y z
N MET A 1 11.39 14.57 24.03
CA MET A 1 11.17 13.21 23.50
C MET A 1 9.67 12.99 23.35
N SER A 2 9.14 13.02 22.14
CA SER A 2 7.73 12.67 21.90
C SER A 2 7.59 11.16 22.00
N TRP A 3 6.97 10.65 23.08
CA TRP A 3 6.72 9.23 23.35
C TRP A 3 5.54 8.66 22.53
N GLY A 4 5.38 9.16 21.30
CA GLY A 4 4.31 8.75 20.40
C GLY A 4 4.79 7.68 19.42
N PRO A 5 3.89 6.82 18.92
CA PRO A 5 4.19 5.93 17.81
C PRO A 5 4.68 6.74 16.60
N VAL A 6 5.61 6.17 15.84
CA VAL A 6 6.18 6.81 14.66
C VAL A 6 5.06 7.29 13.72
N ALA A 7 5.20 8.53 13.23
CA ALA A 7 4.28 9.11 12.26
C ALA A 7 4.40 8.38 10.92
N SER A 8 3.28 8.10 10.26
CA SER A 8 3.32 7.48 8.93
C SER A 8 3.73 8.51 7.87
N GLN A 9 4.52 8.07 6.90
CA GLN A 9 4.92 8.88 5.76
C GLN A 9 3.94 8.67 4.61
N LEU A 10 3.29 9.73 4.16
CA LEU A 10 2.42 9.69 2.99
C LEU A 10 3.27 9.62 1.71
N CYS A 11 3.05 8.59 0.89
CA CYS A 11 3.82 8.37 -0.35
C CYS A 11 2.99 7.69 -1.46
N LEU A 12 3.47 7.80 -2.69
CA LEU A 12 2.94 7.04 -3.84
C LEU A 12 3.37 5.58 -3.78
N LEU A 13 2.65 4.68 -4.47
CA LEU A 13 3.07 3.28 -4.61
C LEU A 13 4.46 3.16 -5.25
N SER A 14 4.73 3.96 -6.29
CA SER A 14 6.03 3.99 -6.97
C SER A 14 7.18 4.35 -6.04
N GLN A 15 6.94 5.21 -5.06
CA GLN A 15 7.93 5.63 -4.07
C GLN A 15 8.19 4.56 -3.00
N LEU A 16 7.34 3.53 -2.86
CA LEU A 16 7.55 2.47 -1.87
C LEU A 16 8.83 1.68 -2.12
N LYS A 17 9.33 1.63 -3.37
CA LYS A 17 10.59 0.97 -3.72
C LYS A 17 11.80 1.62 -3.05
N GLU A 18 11.75 2.94 -2.85
CA GLU A 18 12.81 3.75 -2.27
C GLU A 18 12.79 3.77 -0.72
N ARG A 19 11.71 3.26 -0.12
CA ARG A 19 11.55 3.20 1.34
C ARG A 19 12.22 1.96 1.93
N SER A 20 12.61 2.06 3.19
CA SER A 20 13.31 1.00 3.91
C SER A 20 12.33 0.08 4.64
N VAL A 21 12.76 -1.16 4.86
CA VAL A 21 12.06 -2.08 5.76
C VAL A 21 11.96 -1.45 7.15
N GLY A 22 10.80 -1.55 7.77
CA GLY A 22 10.51 -0.95 9.07
C GLY A 22 9.93 0.47 8.99
N ASP A 23 9.92 1.10 7.81
CA ASP A 23 9.29 2.41 7.65
C ASP A 23 7.77 2.29 7.74
N LYS A 24 7.15 3.22 8.48
CA LYS A 24 5.70 3.36 8.55
C LYS A 24 5.21 4.21 7.39
N VAL A 25 4.46 3.61 6.49
CA VAL A 25 3.96 4.28 5.28
C VAL A 25 2.45 4.45 5.31
N ARG A 26 1.99 5.49 4.62
CA ARG A 26 0.59 5.71 4.26
C ARG A 26 0.52 5.91 2.75
N PHE A 27 -0.33 5.15 2.08
CA PHE A 27 -0.51 5.27 0.64
C PHE A 27 -1.93 4.90 0.26
N LEU A 28 -2.26 5.20 -0.98
CA LEU A 28 -3.54 4.90 -1.60
C LEU A 28 -3.31 3.89 -2.71
N GLY A 29 -4.11 2.81 -2.76
CA GLY A 29 -4.03 1.82 -3.83
C GLY A 29 -5.40 1.33 -4.28
N CYS A 30 -5.48 0.89 -5.53
CA CYS A 30 -6.64 0.22 -6.10
C CYS A 30 -6.50 -1.29 -5.89
N VAL A 31 -7.54 -1.95 -5.40
CA VAL A 31 -7.56 -3.41 -5.21
C VAL A 31 -7.57 -4.11 -6.57
N ILE A 32 -6.51 -4.87 -6.85
CA ILE A 32 -6.38 -5.70 -8.06
C ILE A 32 -6.88 -7.11 -7.77
N SER A 33 -6.47 -7.67 -6.63
CA SER A 33 -6.92 -8.98 -6.18
C SER A 33 -6.84 -9.11 -4.65
N TYR A 34 -7.55 -10.09 -4.12
CA TYR A 34 -7.53 -10.45 -2.71
C TYR A 34 -7.37 -11.97 -2.59
N ASP A 35 -6.34 -12.41 -1.86
CA ASP A 35 -6.13 -13.80 -1.48
C ASP A 35 -6.65 -14.04 -0.06
N THR A 36 -7.75 -14.77 0.04
CA THR A 36 -8.39 -15.12 1.32
C THR A 36 -7.58 -16.12 2.14
N SER A 37 -6.69 -16.91 1.51
CA SER A 37 -5.89 -17.91 2.21
C SER A 37 -4.73 -17.31 2.98
N THR A 38 -4.16 -16.22 2.45
CA THR A 38 -3.02 -15.50 3.03
C THR A 38 -3.42 -14.16 3.64
N ALA A 39 -4.70 -13.79 3.58
CA ALA A 39 -5.21 -12.47 3.96
C ALA A 39 -4.41 -11.33 3.32
N CYS A 40 -4.02 -11.49 2.05
CA CYS A 40 -3.19 -10.53 1.33
C CYS A 40 -3.99 -9.82 0.22
N LEU A 41 -3.99 -8.49 0.25
CA LEU A 41 -4.48 -7.64 -0.83
C LEU A 41 -3.34 -7.31 -1.79
N ASN A 42 -3.56 -7.50 -3.08
CA ASN A 42 -2.71 -6.94 -4.11
C ASN A 42 -3.28 -5.58 -4.52
N LEU A 43 -2.54 -4.52 -4.22
CA LEU A 43 -2.92 -3.16 -4.56
C LEU A 43 -2.02 -2.64 -5.68
N GLY A 44 -2.60 -1.87 -6.59
CA GLY A 44 -1.83 -1.16 -7.62
C GLY A 44 -2.30 0.26 -7.85
N HIS A 45 -1.42 1.04 -8.46
CA HIS A 45 -1.68 2.43 -8.84
C HIS A 45 -0.83 2.74 -10.06
N MET A 46 -1.48 3.08 -11.18
CA MET A 46 -0.81 3.39 -12.45
C MET A 46 -0.26 4.82 -12.49
N TYR A 47 0.50 5.21 -11.45
CA TYR A 47 1.02 6.56 -11.33
C TYR A 47 2.46 6.60 -10.76
N PRO A 48 3.39 7.31 -11.43
CA PRO A 48 3.23 8.10 -12.67
C PRO A 48 2.80 7.28 -13.91
N PRO A 49 2.24 7.90 -14.96
CA PRO A 49 1.79 7.18 -16.15
C PRO A 49 2.91 6.33 -16.75
N GLY A 50 2.64 5.04 -16.96
CA GLY A 50 3.62 4.07 -17.46
C GLY A 50 4.32 3.24 -16.38
N THR A 51 4.04 3.48 -15.09
CA THR A 51 4.46 2.60 -14.01
C THR A 51 3.33 1.64 -13.64
N ASP A 52 3.59 0.33 -13.71
CA ASP A 52 2.67 -0.72 -13.23
C ASP A 52 3.12 -1.20 -11.85
N GLU A 53 2.98 -0.32 -10.86
CA GLU A 53 3.47 -0.58 -9.50
C GLU A 53 2.41 -1.30 -8.70
N THR A 54 2.80 -2.45 -8.18
CA THR A 54 1.96 -3.33 -7.36
C THR A 54 2.62 -3.60 -6.02
N VAL A 55 1.79 -3.76 -5.00
CA VAL A 55 2.23 -3.98 -3.62
C VAL A 55 1.34 -5.03 -2.96
N LEU A 56 1.97 -5.91 -2.19
CA LEU A 56 1.26 -6.92 -1.41
C LEU A 56 1.06 -6.40 0.00
N VAL A 57 -0.20 -6.32 0.42
CA VAL A 57 -0.60 -5.81 1.73
C VAL A 57 -1.24 -6.93 2.52
N ASP A 58 -0.55 -7.38 3.55
CA ASP A 58 -1.06 -8.29 4.55
C ASP A 58 -2.03 -7.55 5.46
N ILE A 59 -3.30 -7.98 5.45
CA ILE A 59 -4.38 -7.39 6.24
C ILE A 59 -4.82 -8.26 7.41
N GLU A 60 -4.07 -9.31 7.75
CA GLU A 60 -4.40 -10.28 8.79
C GLU A 60 -4.75 -9.60 10.13
N LEU A 61 -3.96 -8.59 10.53
CA LEU A 61 -4.14 -7.84 11.78
C LEU A 61 -5.41 -6.98 11.85
N VAL A 62 -6.03 -6.68 10.71
CA VAL A 62 -7.18 -5.76 10.61
C VAL A 62 -8.44 -6.43 10.07
N LEU A 63 -8.41 -7.74 9.80
CA LEU A 63 -9.53 -8.49 9.21
C LEU A 63 -10.86 -8.25 9.92
N GLU A 64 -10.86 -8.25 11.25
CA GLU A 64 -12.08 -8.06 12.06
C GLU A 64 -12.68 -6.66 11.96
N THR A 65 -11.88 -5.69 11.52
CA THR A 65 -12.25 -4.26 11.43
C THR A 65 -12.55 -3.80 10.00
N ILE A 66 -12.33 -4.67 9.01
CA ILE A 66 -12.51 -4.33 7.61
C ILE A 66 -14.00 -4.24 7.27
N GLN A 67 -14.34 -3.16 6.55
CA GLN A 67 -15.69 -2.95 6.05
C GLN A 67 -16.02 -3.89 4.88
N PRO A 68 -17.28 -4.36 4.76
CA PRO A 68 -17.73 -5.12 3.60
C PRO A 68 -17.45 -4.36 2.29
N GLY A 69 -16.93 -5.06 1.28
CA GLY A 69 -16.61 -4.49 -0.03
C GLY A 69 -15.22 -3.86 -0.16
N LEU A 70 -14.47 -3.69 0.93
CA LEU A 70 -13.11 -3.15 0.88
C LEU A 70 -12.15 -4.04 0.06
N THR A 71 -12.36 -5.34 0.08
CA THR A 71 -11.58 -6.35 -0.65
C THR A 71 -12.04 -6.52 -2.10
N GLN A 72 -13.02 -5.74 -2.57
CA GLN A 72 -13.56 -5.86 -3.91
C GLN A 72 -12.63 -5.22 -4.94
N VAL A 73 -12.36 -5.95 -6.02
CA VAL A 73 -11.56 -5.46 -7.15
C VAL A 73 -12.11 -4.13 -7.68
N GLY A 74 -11.20 -3.19 -7.94
CA GLY A 74 -11.52 -1.84 -8.42
C GLY A 74 -11.80 -0.81 -7.33
N HIS A 75 -11.84 -1.21 -6.05
CA HIS A 75 -12.03 -0.26 -4.95
C HIS A 75 -10.72 0.42 -4.57
N TRP A 76 -10.79 1.72 -4.29
CA TRP A 76 -9.67 2.53 -3.82
C TRP A 76 -9.62 2.59 -2.30
N VAL A 77 -8.51 2.11 -1.74
CA VAL A 77 -8.31 1.98 -0.30
C VAL A 77 -7.09 2.76 0.17
N ASN A 78 -7.22 3.40 1.32
CA ASN A 78 -6.08 3.95 2.05
C ASN A 78 -5.51 2.85 2.95
N VAL A 79 -4.19 2.76 2.99
CA VAL A 79 -3.47 1.82 3.84
C VAL A 79 -2.46 2.59 4.69
N VAL A 80 -2.41 2.24 5.97
CA VAL A 80 -1.27 2.56 6.86
C VAL A 80 -0.66 1.25 7.31
N GLY A 81 0.64 1.09 7.12
CA GLY A 81 1.33 -0.14 7.44
C GLY A 81 2.84 0.03 7.56
N TYR A 82 3.52 -1.04 7.94
CA TYR A 82 4.97 -1.11 7.94
C TYR A 82 5.45 -1.90 6.75
N ILE A 83 6.54 -1.45 6.12
CA ILE A 83 7.23 -2.22 5.10
C ILE A 83 7.93 -3.39 5.79
N VAL A 84 7.65 -4.60 5.34
CA VAL A 84 8.24 -5.83 5.87
C VAL A 84 9.12 -6.48 4.81
N GLU A 85 10.11 -7.26 5.23
CA GLU A 85 10.88 -8.08 4.31
C GLU A 85 9.95 -9.10 3.63
N GLY A 86 10.00 -9.14 2.30
CA GLY A 86 9.23 -10.08 1.51
C GLY A 86 9.80 -11.48 1.61
N ASN A 87 9.53 -12.17 2.72
CA ASN A 87 9.92 -13.56 2.88
C ASN A 87 8.95 -14.30 3.82
N LYS A 88 7.72 -14.56 3.34
CA LYS A 88 6.86 -15.60 3.96
C LYS A 88 7.00 -16.97 3.28
N SER A 89 7.77 -17.09 2.20
CA SER A 89 8.03 -18.37 1.53
C SER A 89 9.47 -18.42 1.05
N GLY A 90 10.28 -19.30 1.65
CA GLY A 90 11.69 -19.54 1.31
C GLY A 90 11.94 -20.14 -0.08
N VAL A 91 11.13 -19.79 -1.08
CA VAL A 91 11.36 -20.13 -2.48
C VAL A 91 12.09 -18.97 -3.11
N GLN A 92 13.40 -19.16 -3.31
CA GLN A 92 14.21 -18.27 -4.12
C GLN A 92 13.55 -18.14 -5.51
N LYS A 93 13.05 -16.95 -5.85
CA LYS A 93 12.56 -16.69 -7.21
C LYS A 93 13.74 -16.42 -8.15
N PRO A 94 13.63 -16.80 -9.44
CA PRO A 94 14.72 -16.67 -10.40
C PRO A 94 15.08 -15.20 -10.64
N LEU A 95 16.39 -14.95 -10.80
CA LEU A 95 16.96 -13.70 -11.30
C LEU A 95 16.28 -13.33 -12.64
N GLY A 96 15.42 -12.32 -12.66
CA GLY A 96 14.89 -11.79 -13.94
C GLY A 96 13.54 -11.07 -13.89
N GLU A 97 12.73 -11.22 -12.84
CA GLU A 97 11.47 -10.47 -12.72
C GLU A 97 11.73 -9.04 -12.21
N LYS A 98 11.18 -8.04 -12.90
CA LYS A 98 11.17 -6.64 -12.48
C LYS A 98 10.65 -6.55 -11.04
N GLY A 99 11.56 -6.32 -10.08
CA GLY A 99 11.33 -5.99 -8.67
C GLY A 99 10.21 -6.76 -7.96
N SER A 100 10.56 -7.64 -7.02
CA SER A 100 9.55 -8.28 -6.17
C SER A 100 8.62 -7.23 -5.55
N PRO A 101 7.29 -7.45 -5.58
CA PRO A 101 6.35 -6.51 -4.98
C PRO A 101 6.70 -6.35 -3.50
N ARG A 102 6.74 -5.11 -3.01
CA ARG A 102 7.01 -4.84 -1.61
C ARG A 102 5.87 -5.46 -0.78
N HIS A 103 6.24 -6.01 0.37
CA HIS A 103 5.27 -6.54 1.33
C HIS A 103 5.04 -5.50 2.42
N ILE A 104 3.78 -5.30 2.77
CA ILE A 104 3.36 -4.33 3.79
C ILE A 104 2.45 -5.04 4.79
N GLN A 105 2.77 -4.94 6.06
CA GLN A 105 1.85 -5.32 7.13
C GLN A 105 0.93 -4.15 7.43
N ALA A 106 -0.36 -4.29 7.14
CA ALA A 106 -1.34 -3.25 7.43
C ALA A 106 -1.66 -3.15 8.92
N LEU A 107 -1.81 -1.91 9.37
CA LEU A 107 -2.32 -1.54 10.70
C LEU A 107 -3.69 -0.88 10.62
N LEU A 108 -3.96 -0.17 9.52
CA LEU A 108 -5.26 0.43 9.23
C LEU A 108 -5.52 0.36 7.74
N VAL A 109 -6.74 -0.03 7.37
CA VAL A 109 -7.22 -0.02 5.98
C VAL A 109 -8.64 0.51 5.97
N TRP A 110 -8.92 1.47 5.09
CA TRP A 110 -10.25 2.07 4.97
C TRP A 110 -10.55 2.51 3.54
N PRO A 111 -11.82 2.52 3.11
CA PRO A 111 -12.19 2.99 1.78
C PRO A 111 -12.02 4.50 1.68
N THR A 112 -11.71 4.97 0.48
CA THR A 112 -11.45 6.41 0.27
C THR A 112 -12.72 7.25 0.10
N GLY A 113 -13.87 6.61 -0.17
CA GLY A 113 -15.10 7.31 -0.54
C GLY A 113 -14.97 7.96 -1.93
N PRO A 114 -15.74 9.02 -2.23
CA PRO A 114 -15.60 9.78 -3.46
C PRO A 114 -14.19 10.38 -3.56
N LEU A 115 -13.38 9.82 -4.45
CA LEU A 115 -11.98 10.20 -4.61
C LEU A 115 -11.74 10.81 -5.98
N ASP A 116 -11.18 12.01 -6.00
CA ASP A 116 -10.52 12.57 -7.17
C ASP A 116 -9.04 12.14 -7.16
N VAL A 117 -8.74 11.08 -7.91
CA VAL A 117 -7.39 10.50 -8.01
C VAL A 117 -6.40 11.55 -8.53
N GLY A 118 -6.80 12.39 -9.48
CA GLY A 118 -5.93 13.43 -10.04
C GLY A 118 -5.58 14.53 -9.04
N ARG A 119 -6.51 14.87 -8.13
CA ARG A 119 -6.22 15.80 -7.01
C ARG A 119 -5.28 15.17 -5.98
N TYR A 120 -5.44 13.88 -5.69
CA TYR A 120 -4.57 13.15 -4.78
C TYR A 120 -3.13 13.11 -5.30
N GLU A 121 -2.95 12.74 -6.56
CA GLU A 121 -1.66 12.69 -7.24
C GLU A 121 -0.92 14.03 -7.18
N LYS A 122 -1.59 15.14 -7.54
CA LYS A 122 -1.03 16.50 -7.46
C LYS A 122 -0.61 16.89 -6.04
N SER A 123 -1.35 16.45 -5.02
CA SER A 123 -1.04 16.78 -3.61
C SER A 123 0.21 16.04 -3.09
N LEU A 124 0.65 14.99 -3.78
CA LEU A 124 1.88 14.26 -3.46
C LEU A 124 3.08 14.76 -4.26
N GLU A 125 2.86 15.32 -5.45
CA GLU A 125 3.88 16.02 -6.22
C GLU A 125 4.20 17.41 -5.63
N ASP A 126 3.17 18.13 -5.17
CA ASP A 126 3.31 19.46 -4.57
C ASP A 126 3.02 19.42 -3.05
N PRO A 127 4.06 19.40 -2.20
CA PRO A 127 3.89 19.44 -0.76
C PRO A 127 3.24 20.75 -0.25
N ALA A 128 3.15 21.81 -1.06
CA ALA A 128 2.45 23.06 -0.74
C ALA A 128 0.95 23.05 -1.10
N ALA A 129 0.48 22.04 -1.85
CA ALA A 129 -0.94 21.87 -2.21
C ALA A 129 -1.74 21.07 -1.15
N ARG A 130 -1.11 20.73 -0.02
CA ARG A 130 -1.76 20.03 1.09
C ARG A 130 -2.76 20.99 1.77
N PRO A 131 -4.07 20.65 1.86
CA PRO A 131 -5.04 21.47 2.57
C PRO A 131 -4.75 21.53 4.08
#